data_AF-A0A0M0BQ64-F1
#
_entry.id   AF-A0A0M0BQ64-F1
#
_cell.length_a   1.000
_cell.length_b   1.000
_cell.length_c   1.000
_cell.angle_alpha   90.00
_cell.angle_beta   90.00
_cell.angle_gamma   90.00
#
_symmetry.space_group_name_H-M   'P 1'
#
loop_
_entity.id
_entity.type
_entity.pdbx_description
1 polymer ?
#
loop_
_entity_poly.entity_id
_entity_poly.type
_entity_poly.pdbx_seq_one_letter_code
_entity_poly.pdbx_strand_id
1 'polypeptide(L)'
;MSLLKRREVSIAIFVLSLLVILFAEYTGVGRDVSSQIMIAVTMIVNFTLVLGFYNLFGHHIRIINRKNMPDMYYSVIFIATFLIYTGLQYFWPSGYDWTVSMVFTPLMMSVTMLEFTFLTMLWRGARVRNVFALIVIVSAAIIMIQQSILGNQIRPLWNLGNWILNVPNKGVTRGITILAGVGIVLTLVRALLGYERSYLGEVR
;
A
#
# COMPACT_ATOMS: atom_id res chain seq x y z
N MET A 1 -29.08 -19.74 15.48
CA MET A 1 -28.89 -19.90 14.01
C MET A 1 -29.02 -18.60 13.20
N SER A 2 -29.42 -17.44 13.77
CA SER A 2 -29.61 -16.18 13.01
C SER A 2 -28.32 -15.38 12.73
N LEU A 3 -27.34 -15.41 13.64
CA LEU A 3 -26.10 -14.63 13.53
C LEU A 3 -25.11 -15.14 12.47
N LEU A 4 -25.03 -16.47 12.28
CA LEU A 4 -24.16 -17.10 11.27
C LEU A 4 -24.61 -16.69 9.84
N LYS A 5 -25.92 -16.74 9.56
CA LYS A 5 -26.49 -16.28 8.28
C LYS A 5 -26.16 -14.82 7.97
N ARG A 6 -26.10 -13.93 8.97
CA ARG A 6 -25.77 -12.51 8.75
C ARG A 6 -24.30 -12.31 8.34
N ARG A 7 -23.37 -13.05 8.96
CA ARG A 7 -21.94 -12.97 8.63
C ARG A 7 -21.65 -13.56 7.26
N GLU A 8 -22.27 -14.69 6.94
CA GLU A 8 -22.15 -15.34 5.63
C GLU A 8 -22.60 -14.42 4.49
N VAL A 9 -23.68 -13.67 4.69
CA VAL A 9 -24.16 -12.68 3.70
C VAL A 9 -23.15 -11.57 3.49
N SER A 10 -22.57 -10.98 4.55
CA SER A 10 -21.54 -9.94 4.40
C SER A 10 -20.28 -10.45 3.70
N ILE A 11 -19.85 -11.68 4.03
CA ILE A 11 -18.73 -12.34 3.36
C ILE A 11 -19.05 -12.53 1.88
N ALA A 12 -20.22 -13.09 1.56
CA ALA A 12 -20.63 -13.34 0.19
C ALA A 12 -20.66 -12.05 -0.64
N ILE A 13 -21.21 -10.96 -0.10
CA ILE A 13 -21.23 -9.66 -0.77
C ILE A 13 -19.80 -9.18 -1.06
N PHE A 14 -18.89 -9.26 -0.09
CA PHE A 14 -17.49 -8.84 -0.27
C PHE A 14 -16.77 -9.68 -1.33
N VAL A 15 -16.87 -11.01 -1.24
CA VAL A 15 -16.22 -11.94 -2.16
C VAL A 15 -16.75 -11.76 -3.58
N LEU A 16 -18.07 -11.70 -3.75
CA LEU A 16 -18.69 -11.49 -5.06
C LEU A 16 -18.27 -10.15 -5.67
N SER A 17 -18.26 -9.08 -4.86
CA SER A 17 -17.83 -7.76 -5.32
C SER A 17 -16.37 -7.78 -5.79
N LEU A 18 -15.47 -8.40 -5.02
CA LEU A 18 -14.06 -8.52 -5.40
C LEU A 18 -13.87 -9.36 -6.66
N LEU A 19 -14.58 -10.48 -6.78
CA LEU A 19 -14.52 -11.34 -7.97
C LEU A 19 -15.01 -10.59 -9.22
N VAL A 20 -16.09 -9.81 -9.12
CA VAL A 20 -16.59 -8.97 -10.22
C VAL A 20 -15.55 -7.92 -10.61
N ILE A 21 -14.89 -7.26 -9.64
CA ILE A 21 -13.83 -6.28 -9.92
C ILE A 21 -12.65 -6.94 -10.65
N LEU A 22 -12.12 -8.04 -10.12
CA LEU A 22 -10.99 -8.75 -10.74
C LEU A 22 -11.34 -9.29 -12.13
N PHE A 23 -12.55 -9.83 -12.29
CA PHE A 23 -13.01 -10.33 -13.58
C PHE A 23 -13.11 -9.21 -14.61
N ALA A 24 -13.71 -8.08 -14.25
CA ALA A 24 -13.86 -6.92 -15.14
C ALA A 24 -12.51 -6.29 -15.51
N GLU A 25 -11.56 -6.24 -14.57
CA GLU A 25 -10.22 -5.70 -14.79
C GLU A 25 -9.46 -6.50 -15.86
N TYR A 26 -9.52 -7.83 -15.82
CA TYR A 26 -8.73 -8.69 -16.71
C TYR A 26 -9.44 -9.12 -17.99
N THR A 27 -10.77 -9.22 -17.99
CA THR A 27 -11.55 -9.61 -19.18
C THR A 27 -12.13 -8.41 -19.92
N GLY A 28 -12.27 -7.27 -19.26
CA GLY A 28 -12.99 -6.10 -19.78
C GLY A 28 -14.52 -6.23 -19.77
N VAL A 29 -15.06 -7.38 -19.38
CA VAL A 29 -16.51 -7.62 -19.32
C VAL A 29 -17.08 -7.10 -18.00
N GLY A 30 -18.20 -6.39 -18.04
CA GLY A 30 -18.86 -5.88 -16.82
C GLY A 30 -18.14 -4.69 -16.17
N ARG A 31 -17.35 -3.92 -16.93
CA ARG A 31 -16.67 -2.71 -16.46
C ARG A 31 -17.62 -1.69 -15.84
N ASP A 32 -18.83 -1.55 -16.37
CA ASP A 32 -19.83 -0.64 -15.81
C ASP A 32 -20.21 -1.08 -14.39
N VAL A 33 -20.49 -2.37 -14.18
CA VAL A 33 -20.81 -2.91 -12.84
C VAL A 33 -19.62 -2.77 -11.89
N SER A 34 -18.42 -3.13 -12.34
CA SER A 34 -17.19 -2.98 -11.54
C SER A 34 -16.96 -1.52 -11.14
N SER A 35 -17.15 -0.56 -12.05
CA SER A 35 -17.00 0.87 -11.75
C SER A 35 -17.98 1.35 -10.70
N GLN A 36 -19.24 0.91 -10.74
CA GLN A 36 -20.24 1.25 -9.71
C GLN A 36 -19.86 0.67 -8.34
N ILE A 37 -19.36 -0.58 -8.30
CA ILE A 37 -18.86 -1.19 -7.07
C ILE A 37 -17.66 -0.38 -6.54
N MET A 38 -16.72 0.00 -7.40
CA MET A 38 -15.55 0.81 -7.03
C MET A 38 -15.92 2.19 -6.50
N ILE A 39 -16.98 2.81 -7.03
CA ILE A 39 -17.53 4.07 -6.49
C ILE A 39 -18.04 3.84 -5.06
N ALA A 40 -18.82 2.79 -4.83
CA ALA A 40 -19.31 2.46 -3.50
C ALA A 40 -18.16 2.15 -2.51
N VAL A 41 -17.14 1.39 -2.95
CA VAL A 41 -15.94 1.12 -2.16
C VAL A 41 -15.20 2.41 -1.83
N THR A 42 -15.01 3.30 -2.80
CA THR A 42 -14.36 4.60 -2.60
C THR A 42 -15.11 5.46 -1.59
N MET A 43 -16.44 5.46 -1.63
CA MET A 43 -17.26 6.15 -0.63
C MET A 43 -17.00 5.59 0.79
N ILE A 44 -17.01 4.27 0.95
CA ILE A 44 -16.73 3.61 2.24
C ILE A 44 -15.31 3.95 2.74
N VAL A 45 -14.31 3.92 1.85
CA VAL A 45 -12.92 4.28 2.18
C VAL A 45 -12.84 5.72 2.68
N ASN A 46 -13.53 6.67 2.04
CA ASN A 46 -13.57 8.06 2.47
C ASN A 46 -14.17 8.22 3.87
N PHE A 47 -15.25 7.51 4.20
CA PHE A 47 -15.79 7.50 5.57
C PHE A 47 -14.85 6.82 6.55
N THR A 48 -14.17 5.77 6.13
CA THR A 48 -13.18 5.06 6.94
C THR A 48 -11.99 5.96 7.27
N LEU A 49 -11.56 6.83 6.36
CA LEU A 49 -10.54 7.84 6.64
C LEU A 49 -10.96 8.74 7.79
N VAL A 50 -12.20 9.24 7.78
CA VAL A 50 -12.73 10.06 8.88
C VAL A 50 -12.72 9.31 10.22
N LEU A 51 -13.11 8.03 10.22
CA LEU A 51 -13.02 7.18 11.41
C LEU A 51 -11.57 6.95 11.85
N GLY A 52 -10.64 6.80 10.90
CA GLY A 52 -9.21 6.68 11.14
C GLY A 52 -8.67 7.94 11.82
N PHE A 53 -9.03 9.13 11.32
CA PHE A 53 -8.74 10.41 11.95
C PHE A 53 -9.30 10.47 13.37
N TYR A 54 -10.59 10.17 13.55
CA TYR A 54 -11.22 10.19 14.87
C TYR A 54 -10.51 9.26 15.87
N ASN A 55 -10.19 8.03 15.47
CA ASN A 55 -9.52 7.06 16.33
C ASN A 55 -8.08 7.47 16.65
N LEU A 56 -7.32 7.95 15.67
CA LEU A 56 -5.93 8.38 15.84
C LEU A 56 -5.84 9.59 16.79
N PHE A 57 -6.62 10.64 16.52
CA PHE A 57 -6.65 11.82 17.39
C PHE A 57 -7.23 11.49 18.76
N GLY A 58 -8.30 10.69 18.82
CA GLY A 58 -8.88 10.23 20.07
C GLY A 58 -7.88 9.46 20.95
N HIS A 59 -7.02 8.65 20.34
CA HIS A 59 -5.93 7.95 21.04
C HIS A 59 -4.92 8.94 21.65
N HIS A 60 -4.40 9.87 20.84
CA HIS A 60 -3.41 10.86 21.32
C HIS A 60 -4.00 11.83 22.36
N ILE A 61 -5.23 12.30 22.16
CA ILE A 61 -5.94 13.14 23.14
C ILE A 61 -6.13 12.39 24.46
N ARG A 62 -6.46 11.10 24.42
CA ARG A 62 -6.63 10.29 25.63
C ARG A 62 -5.31 10.12 26.38
N ILE A 63 -4.19 9.93 25.69
CA ILE A 63 -2.85 9.88 26.30
C ILE A 63 -2.55 11.21 27.00
N ILE A 64 -2.82 12.34 26.34
CA ILE A 64 -2.60 13.68 26.90
C ILE A 64 -3.46 13.93 28.13
N ASN A 65 -4.76 13.63 28.05
CA ASN A 65 -5.69 13.82 29.16
C ASN A 65 -5.34 12.95 30.38
N ARG A 66 -4.82 11.74 30.15
CA ARG A 66 -4.35 10.85 31.22
C ARG A 66 -2.96 11.21 31.76
N LYS A 67 -2.26 12.14 31.11
CA LYS A 67 -0.89 12.57 31.46
C LYS A 67 0.10 11.40 31.51
N ASN A 68 -0.05 10.43 30.60
CA ASN A 68 0.80 9.24 30.54
C ASN A 68 2.19 9.62 30.01
N MET A 69 3.20 9.68 30.88
CA MET A 69 4.59 9.91 30.46
C MET A 69 5.33 8.59 30.19
N PRO A 70 6.21 8.52 29.17
CA PRO A 70 6.62 9.62 28.27
C PRO A 70 5.71 9.84 27.04
N ASP A 71 4.74 8.97 26.79
CA ASP A 71 3.91 8.96 25.57
C ASP A 71 3.14 10.26 25.28
N MET A 72 2.85 11.02 26.33
CA MET A 72 2.23 12.34 26.24
C MET A 72 3.09 13.30 25.41
N TYR A 73 4.42 13.30 25.58
CA TYR A 73 5.30 14.20 24.84
C TYR A 73 5.20 13.95 23.35
N TYR A 74 5.26 12.68 22.93
CA TYR A 74 5.13 12.30 21.53
C TYR A 74 3.73 12.62 20.98
N SER A 75 2.68 12.45 21.78
CA SER A 75 1.31 12.77 21.38
C SER A 75 1.08 14.27 21.19
N VAL A 76 1.66 15.12 22.04
CA VAL A 76 1.59 16.58 21.89
C VAL A 76 2.33 17.02 20.63
N ILE A 77 3.55 16.49 20.40
CA ILE A 77 4.33 16.79 19.20
C ILE A 77 3.56 16.38 17.95
N PHE A 78 2.96 15.19 17.92
CA PHE A 78 2.15 14.72 16.80
C PHE A 78 0.99 15.66 16.46
N ILE A 79 0.18 16.05 17.46
CA ILE A 79 -0.96 16.94 17.23
C ILE A 79 -0.48 18.32 16.77
N ALA A 80 0.57 18.85 17.39
CA ALA A 80 1.12 20.16 17.05
C ALA A 80 1.67 20.19 15.61
N THR A 81 2.47 19.20 15.22
CA THR A 81 3.03 19.14 13.85
C THR A 81 1.95 18.94 12.80
N PHE A 82 0.92 18.14 13.08
CA PHE A 82 -0.22 17.99 12.18
C PHE A 82 -0.97 19.31 11.96
N LEU A 83 -1.27 20.05 13.04
CA LEU A 83 -1.97 21.33 12.96
C LEU A 83 -1.13 22.39 12.26
N ILE A 84 0.19 22.44 12.52
CA ILE A 84 1.11 23.35 11.84
C ILE A 84 1.15 23.01 10.34
N TYR A 85 1.35 21.75 9.99
CA TYR A 85 1.44 21.31 8.59
C TYR A 85 0.18 21.65 7.80
N THR A 86 -0.99 21.31 8.36
CA THR A 86 -2.29 21.62 7.74
C THR A 86 -2.52 23.14 7.69
N GLY A 87 -2.20 23.86 8.77
CA GLY A 87 -2.33 25.31 8.82
C GLY A 87 -1.46 26.03 7.77
N LEU A 88 -0.21 25.60 7.60
CA LEU A 88 0.67 26.14 6.57
C LEU A 88 0.09 25.98 5.17
N GLN A 89 -0.51 24.82 4.87
CA GLN A 89 -1.10 24.56 3.55
C GLN A 89 -2.18 25.58 3.18
N TYR A 90 -3.04 25.98 4.13
CA TYR A 90 -4.17 26.87 3.85
C TYR A 90 -3.85 28.36 4.06
N PHE A 91 -3.02 28.69 5.05
CA PHE A 91 -2.78 30.08 5.45
C PHE A 91 -1.44 30.64 4.94
N TRP A 92 -0.46 29.78 4.64
CA TRP A 92 0.85 30.25 4.16
C TRP A 92 1.52 29.23 3.20
N PRO A 93 1.06 29.16 1.93
CA PRO A 93 1.53 28.16 0.98
C PRO A 93 3.05 28.13 0.77
N SER A 94 3.73 29.28 0.79
CA SER A 94 5.20 29.32 0.68
C SER A 94 5.92 28.68 1.89
N GLY A 95 5.34 28.79 3.09
CA GLY A 95 5.85 28.10 4.28
C GLY A 95 5.61 26.60 4.22
N TYR A 96 4.47 26.18 3.64
CA TYR A 96 4.21 24.78 3.32
C TYR A 96 5.22 24.22 2.32
N ASP A 97 5.46 24.92 1.20
CA ASP A 97 6.43 24.50 0.17
C ASP A 97 7.86 24.41 0.73
N TRP A 98 8.25 25.35 1.60
CA TRP A 98 9.52 25.28 2.31
C TRP A 98 9.61 24.04 3.20
N THR A 99 8.55 23.75 3.97
CA THR A 99 8.50 22.57 4.84
C THR A 99 8.59 21.27 4.02
N VAL A 100 7.90 21.21 2.88
CA VAL A 100 7.94 20.06 1.98
C VAL A 100 9.33 19.89 1.38
N SER A 101 9.96 20.96 0.89
CA SER A 101 11.26 20.91 0.22
C SER A 101 12.43 20.69 1.17
N MET A 102 12.39 21.25 2.37
CA MET A 102 13.51 21.24 3.31
C MET A 102 13.39 20.20 4.42
N VAL A 103 12.18 19.75 4.75
CA VAL A 103 11.96 18.76 5.82
C VAL A 103 11.47 17.44 5.23
N PHE A 104 10.33 17.47 4.52
CA PHE A 104 9.70 16.24 4.05
C PHE A 104 10.52 15.54 2.96
N THR A 105 11.01 16.29 1.96
CA THR A 105 11.74 15.72 0.83
C THR A 105 13.05 15.06 1.27
N PRO A 106 13.92 15.68 2.10
CA PRO A 106 15.12 15.01 2.59
C PRO A 106 14.82 13.79 3.46
N LEU A 107 13.76 13.83 4.29
CA LEU A 107 13.31 12.67 5.06
C LEU A 107 12.88 11.52 4.13
N MET A 108 12.11 11.81 3.07
CA MET A 108 11.76 10.83 2.06
C MET A 108 13.00 10.29 1.33
N MET A 109 14.00 11.13 1.07
CA MET A 109 15.28 10.68 0.52
C MET A 109 16.04 9.77 1.49
N SER A 110 15.94 9.96 2.80
CA SER A 110 16.53 9.01 3.76
C SER A 110 15.91 7.60 3.65
N VAL A 111 14.63 7.50 3.28
CA VAL A 111 13.97 6.21 3.02
C VAL A 111 14.58 5.50 1.80
N THR A 112 15.07 6.25 0.81
CA THR A 112 15.77 5.63 -0.33
C THR A 112 17.04 4.88 0.09
N MET A 113 17.66 5.23 1.22
CA MET A 113 18.78 4.45 1.77
C MET A 113 18.36 3.04 2.19
N LEU A 114 17.10 2.85 2.63
CA LEU A 114 16.56 1.50 2.86
C LEU A 114 16.46 0.72 1.55
N GLU A 115 16.06 1.37 0.46
CA GLU A 115 16.00 0.75 -0.86
C GLU A 115 17.39 0.33 -1.36
N PHE A 116 18.42 1.15 -1.17
CA PHE A 116 19.81 0.78 -1.45
C PHE A 116 20.30 -0.39 -0.59
N THR A 117 19.88 -0.43 0.68
CA THR A 117 20.19 -1.56 1.57
C THR A 117 19.51 -2.83 1.09
N PHE A 118 18.25 -2.75 0.65
CA PHE A 118 17.52 -3.86 0.04
C PHE A 118 18.18 -4.35 -1.24
N LEU A 119 18.61 -3.44 -2.11
CA LEU A 119 19.37 -3.77 -3.31
C LEU A 119 20.69 -4.49 -2.98
N THR A 120 21.39 -4.04 -1.95
CA THR A 120 22.63 -4.68 -1.49
C THR A 120 22.38 -6.08 -0.94
N MET A 121 21.29 -6.28 -0.19
CA MET A 121 20.86 -7.60 0.27
C MET A 121 20.51 -8.52 -0.90
N LEU A 122 19.78 -8.02 -1.89
CA LEU A 122 19.46 -8.75 -3.11
C LEU A 122 20.72 -9.14 -3.87
N TRP A 123 21.69 -8.23 -4.06
CA TRP A 123 22.96 -8.53 -4.73
C TRP A 123 23.77 -9.61 -3.99
N ARG A 124 23.86 -9.53 -2.66
CA ARG A 124 24.55 -10.55 -1.84
C ARG A 124 23.82 -11.91 -1.85
N GLY A 125 22.50 -11.89 -1.97
CA GLY A 125 21.65 -13.08 -2.06
C GLY A 125 21.54 -13.67 -3.48
N ALA A 126 21.83 -12.86 -4.51
CA ALA A 126 21.76 -13.22 -5.92
C ALA A 126 22.88 -14.18 -6.29
N ARG A 127 22.69 -15.47 -5.98
CA ARG A 127 23.55 -16.55 -6.45
C ARG A 127 22.91 -17.18 -7.68
N VAL A 128 23.66 -17.24 -8.78
CA VAL A 128 23.27 -18.00 -9.97
C VAL A 128 23.36 -19.48 -9.61
N ARG A 129 22.22 -20.07 -9.24
CA ARG A 129 22.12 -21.49 -8.87
C ARG A 129 21.57 -22.35 -10.00
N ASN A 130 20.97 -21.74 -11.01
CA ASN A 130 20.46 -22.37 -12.22
C ASN A 130 20.26 -21.30 -13.32
N VAL A 131 19.91 -21.75 -14.51
CA VAL A 131 19.69 -20.88 -15.68
C VAL A 131 18.56 -19.87 -15.42
N PHE A 132 17.51 -20.25 -14.71
CA PHE A 132 16.41 -19.33 -14.37
C PHE A 132 16.85 -18.18 -13.46
N ALA A 133 17.69 -18.46 -12.46
CA ALA A 133 18.27 -17.44 -11.59
C ALA A 133 19.17 -16.47 -12.38
N LEU A 134 19.93 -16.98 -13.35
CA LEU A 134 20.71 -16.14 -14.26
C LEU A 134 19.80 -15.18 -15.05
N ILE A 135 18.72 -15.71 -15.64
CA ILE A 135 17.76 -14.90 -16.41
C ILE A 135 17.17 -13.78 -15.55
N VAL A 136 16.78 -14.08 -14.30
CA VAL A 136 16.22 -13.08 -13.38
C VAL A 136 17.25 -12.00 -13.04
N ILE A 137 18.48 -12.38 -12.71
CA ILE A 137 19.54 -11.43 -12.35
C ILE A 137 19.89 -10.53 -13.53
N VAL A 138 20.03 -11.09 -14.74
CA VAL A 138 20.29 -10.33 -15.96
C VAL A 138 19.13 -9.39 -16.29
N SER A 139 17.89 -9.88 -16.16
CA SER A 139 16.69 -9.05 -16.38
C SER A 139 16.62 -7.88 -15.40
N ALA A 140 16.93 -8.12 -14.12
CA ALA A 140 16.99 -7.08 -13.11
C ALA A 140 18.07 -6.04 -13.42
N ALA A 141 19.27 -6.47 -13.84
CA ALA A 141 20.35 -5.57 -14.24
C ALA A 141 19.95 -4.68 -15.44
N ILE A 142 19.29 -5.25 -16.45
CA ILE A 142 18.78 -4.50 -17.61
C ILE A 142 17.77 -3.44 -17.18
N ILE A 143 16.81 -3.80 -16.32
CA ILE A 143 15.80 -2.84 -15.81
C ILE A 143 16.46 -1.75 -14.97
N MET A 144 17.43 -2.07 -14.13
CA MET A 144 18.14 -1.07 -13.32
C MET A 144 18.88 -0.05 -14.21
N ILE A 145 19.54 -0.52 -15.28
CA ILE A 145 20.20 0.38 -16.24
C ILE A 145 19.16 1.19 -17.00
N GLN A 146 18.05 0.58 -17.42
CA GLN A 146 16.96 1.27 -18.10
C GLN A 146 16.40 2.44 -17.26
N GLN A 147 16.15 2.23 -15.97
CA GLN A 147 15.56 3.23 -15.09
C GLN A 147 16.55 4.31 -14.64
N SER A 148 17.85 4.12 -14.91
CA SER A 148 18.88 5.13 -14.64
C SER A 148 18.84 6.27 -15.66
N ILE A 149 19.50 7.39 -15.34
CA ILE A 149 19.67 8.53 -16.26
C ILE A 149 20.29 8.09 -17.61
N LEU A 150 21.17 7.07 -17.58
CA LEU A 150 21.84 6.52 -18.77
C LEU A 150 20.92 5.64 -19.64
N GLY A 151 19.86 5.07 -19.05
CA GLY A 151 18.97 4.14 -19.73
C GLY A 151 18.23 4.78 -20.91
N ASN A 152 17.83 6.05 -20.76
CA ASN A 152 17.19 6.83 -21.83
C ASN A 152 18.11 7.09 -23.03
N GLN A 153 19.43 7.07 -22.83
CA GLN A 153 20.41 7.33 -23.89
C GLN A 153 20.72 6.07 -24.71
N ILE A 154 20.51 4.87 -24.15
CA ILE A 154 20.81 3.59 -24.80
C ILE A 154 19.51 2.95 -25.30
N ARG A 155 19.06 3.35 -26.50
CA ARG A 155 17.78 2.90 -27.10
C ARG A 155 17.55 1.38 -27.09
N PRO A 156 18.54 0.49 -27.39
CA PRO A 156 18.31 -0.95 -27.33
C PRO A 156 18.00 -1.46 -25.93
N LEU A 157 18.70 -0.97 -24.90
CA LEU A 157 18.46 -1.33 -23.50
C LEU A 157 17.11 -0.78 -23.01
N TRP A 158 16.76 0.43 -23.45
CA TRP A 158 15.46 1.02 -23.16
C TRP A 158 14.30 0.16 -23.68
N ASN A 159 14.38 -0.27 -24.94
CA ASN A 159 13.35 -1.10 -25.55
C ASN A 159 13.25 -2.49 -24.89
N LEU A 160 14.39 -3.11 -24.61
CA LEU A 160 14.43 -4.42 -23.97
C LEU A 160 13.89 -4.37 -22.54
N GLY A 161 14.30 -3.40 -21.74
CA GLY A 161 13.77 -3.20 -20.39
C GLY A 161 12.27 -2.93 -20.40
N ASN A 162 11.79 -2.08 -21.31
CA ASN A 162 10.35 -1.87 -21.50
C ASN A 162 9.61 -3.13 -21.90
N TRP A 163 10.18 -3.97 -22.76
CA TRP A 163 9.55 -5.25 -23.10
C TRP A 163 9.46 -6.17 -21.88
N ILE A 164 10.51 -6.28 -21.07
CA ILE A 164 10.50 -7.05 -19.82
C ILE A 164 9.42 -6.53 -18.86
N LEU A 165 9.32 -5.21 -18.69
CA LEU A 165 8.30 -4.60 -17.82
C LEU A 165 6.88 -4.79 -18.35
N ASN A 166 6.68 -4.71 -19.66
CA ASN A 166 5.35 -4.71 -20.26
C ASN A 166 4.81 -6.09 -20.61
N VAL A 167 5.64 -7.13 -20.69
CA VAL A 167 5.22 -8.48 -21.09
C VAL A 167 5.31 -9.45 -19.90
N PRO A 168 6.48 -9.98 -19.51
CA PRO A 168 6.56 -10.94 -18.42
C PRO A 168 6.22 -10.31 -17.06
N ASN A 169 6.68 -9.10 -16.77
CA ASN A 169 6.39 -8.45 -15.49
C ASN A 169 4.90 -8.09 -15.36
N LYS A 170 4.23 -7.62 -16.43
CA LYS A 170 2.77 -7.44 -16.40
C LYS A 170 2.04 -8.75 -16.11
N GLY A 171 2.42 -9.86 -16.75
CA GLY A 171 1.83 -11.17 -16.48
C GLY A 171 1.97 -11.58 -15.00
N VAL A 172 3.18 -11.47 -14.45
CA VAL A 172 3.47 -11.78 -13.04
C VAL A 172 2.70 -10.86 -12.10
N THR A 173 2.70 -9.55 -12.35
CA THR A 173 2.01 -8.57 -11.51
C THR A 173 0.51 -8.86 -11.45
N ARG A 174 -0.12 -9.18 -12.58
CA ARG A 174 -1.53 -9.59 -12.63
C ARG A 174 -1.78 -10.85 -11.78
N GLY A 175 -0.93 -11.85 -11.90
CA GLY A 175 -1.01 -13.07 -11.08
C GLY A 175 -0.89 -12.77 -9.58
N ILE A 176 0.08 -11.93 -9.19
CA ILE A 176 0.27 -11.50 -7.79
C ILE A 176 -0.97 -10.73 -7.29
N THR A 177 -1.52 -9.80 -8.07
CA THR A 177 -2.71 -9.05 -7.68
C THR A 177 -3.92 -9.95 -7.44
N ILE A 178 -4.16 -10.94 -8.32
CA ILE A 178 -5.23 -11.93 -8.14
C ILE A 178 -4.99 -12.74 -6.86
N LEU A 179 -3.78 -13.27 -6.68
CA LEU A 179 -3.40 -14.06 -5.49
C LEU A 179 -3.55 -13.25 -4.20
N ALA A 180 -3.13 -11.98 -4.21
CA ALA A 180 -3.28 -11.08 -3.07
C ALA A 180 -4.76 -10.82 -2.76
N GLY A 181 -5.59 -10.57 -3.78
CA GLY A 181 -7.04 -10.40 -3.60
C GLY A 181 -7.71 -11.64 -2.99
N VAL A 182 -7.40 -12.82 -3.51
CA VAL A 182 -7.89 -14.10 -2.96
C VAL A 182 -7.37 -14.34 -1.54
N GLY A 183 -6.10 -14.01 -1.27
CA GLY A 183 -5.50 -14.11 0.05
C GLY A 183 -6.22 -13.23 1.08
N ILE A 184 -6.54 -11.98 0.73
CA ILE A 184 -7.30 -11.07 1.60
C ILE A 184 -8.69 -11.64 1.90
N VAL A 185 -9.39 -12.19 0.89
CA VAL A 185 -10.68 -12.87 1.10
C VAL A 185 -10.55 -14.01 2.08
N LEU A 186 -9.55 -14.87 1.90
CA LEU A 186 -9.33 -16.03 2.76
C LEU A 186 -9.11 -15.62 4.21
N THR A 187 -8.25 -14.62 4.45
CA THR A 187 -7.99 -14.07 5.79
C THR A 187 -9.25 -13.48 6.40
N LEU A 188 -10.03 -12.71 5.64
CA LEU A 188 -11.28 -12.11 6.13
C LEU A 188 -12.34 -13.16 6.47
N VAL A 189 -12.50 -14.18 5.64
CA VAL A 189 -13.43 -15.30 5.91
C VAL A 189 -13.01 -16.01 7.19
N ARG A 190 -11.72 -16.33 7.34
CA ARG A 190 -11.19 -16.98 8.56
C ARG A 190 -11.38 -16.12 9.80
N ALA A 191 -11.14 -14.81 9.70
CA ALA A 191 -11.36 -13.88 10.80
C ALA A 191 -12.84 -13.81 11.20
N LEU A 192 -13.77 -13.73 10.24
CA LEU A 192 -15.20 -13.60 10.51
C LEU A 192 -15.85 -14.88 11.05
N LEU A 193 -15.33 -16.04 10.61
CA LEU A 193 -15.71 -17.35 11.15
C LEU A 193 -15.02 -17.66 12.49
N GLY A 194 -14.07 -16.83 12.92
CA GLY A 194 -13.37 -16.98 14.20
C GLY A 194 -12.26 -18.04 14.19
N TYR A 195 -11.85 -18.53 13.01
CA TYR A 195 -10.69 -19.40 12.87
C TYR A 195 -9.37 -18.67 13.10
N GLU A 196 -9.35 -17.37 12.79
CA GLU A 196 -8.24 -16.48 13.10
C GLU A 196 -8.72 -15.43 14.10
N ARG A 197 -8.08 -15.35 15.27
CA ARG A 197 -8.28 -14.22 16.17
C ARG A 197 -7.57 -13.03 15.55
N SER A 198 -8.32 -12.01 15.14
CA SER A 198 -7.74 -10.74 14.75
C SER A 198 -6.90 -10.23 15.93
N TYR A 199 -5.60 -10.06 15.73
CA TYR A 199 -4.71 -9.48 16.75
C TYR A 199 -5.05 -8.01 17.04
N LEU A 200 -5.94 -7.42 16.25
CA LEU A 200 -6.46 -6.07 16.42
C LEU A 200 -7.62 -6.05 17.43
N GLY A 201 -7.28 -6.10 18.72
CA GLY A 201 -8.08 -5.44 19.75
C GLY A 201 -9.00 -6.29 20.63
N GLU A 202 -8.64 -7.51 21.02
CA GLU A 202 -9.15 -8.06 22.30
C GLU A 202 -8.42 -7.37 23.46
N VAL A 203 -8.83 -6.14 23.77
CA VAL A 203 -8.63 -5.59 25.11
C VAL A 203 -9.68 -6.26 25.99
N ARG A 204 -9.22 -7.17 26.85
CA ARG A 204 -9.98 -7.62 28.02
C ARG A 204 -10.38 -6.44 28.89
#